data_AF-A0A0G0PMD7-F1
#
_entry.id   AF-A0A0G0PMD7-F1
#
_cell.length_a   1.000
_cell.length_b   1.000
_cell.length_c   1.000
_cell.angle_alpha   90.00
_cell.angle_beta   90.00
_cell.angle_gamma   90.00
#
_symmetry.space_group_name_H-M   'P 1'
#
loop_
_entity.id
_entity.type
_entity.pdbx_description
1 polymer ?
#
loop_
_entity_poly.entity_id
_entity_poly.type
_entity_poly.pdbx_seq_one_letter_code
_entity_poly.pdbx_strand_id
1 'polypeptide(L)'
;MYQIIILPSFKRELKRYIKKYRNLKDSLIETLENFHQDQYPHLGNNIYKIRLKTKDIPKGKSKSFRLIVLLIEVDQFLVPITIYFKGDQENISNKELNDRLENVLFELKLKK
;
A
#
# COMPACT_ATOMS: atom_id res chain seq x y z
N MET A 1 -9.28 -15.06 -3.40
CA MET A 1 -7.88 -14.69 -3.09
C MET A 1 -7.38 -13.84 -4.23
N TYR A 2 -6.85 -12.66 -3.97
CA TYR A 2 -6.45 -11.74 -5.04
C TYR A 2 -5.03 -12.02 -5.51
N GLN A 3 -4.76 -11.89 -6.81
CA GLN A 3 -3.39 -11.91 -7.31
C GLN A 3 -2.73 -10.56 -7.05
N ILE A 4 -1.60 -10.58 -6.35
CA ILE A 4 -0.90 -9.36 -5.95
C ILE A 4 0.07 -8.94 -7.06
N ILE A 5 -0.06 -7.70 -7.53
CA ILE A 5 0.86 -7.12 -8.52
C ILE A 5 1.67 -6.00 -7.86
N ILE A 6 2.96 -6.24 -7.69
CA ILE A 6 3.90 -5.24 -7.17
C ILE A 6 4.60 -4.55 -8.33
N LEU A 7 4.36 -3.25 -8.48
CA LEU A 7 4.94 -2.45 -9.55
C LEU A 7 6.26 -1.76 -9.13
N PRO A 8 7.13 -1.39 -10.09
CA PRO A 8 8.43 -0.79 -9.80
C PRO A 8 8.36 0.50 -8.97
N SER A 9 7.39 1.38 -9.25
CA SER A 9 7.15 2.62 -8.50
C SER A 9 6.95 2.36 -6.99
N PHE A 10 6.03 1.47 -6.62
CA PHE A 10 5.78 1.07 -5.24
C PHE A 10 7.01 0.40 -4.61
N LYS A 11 7.68 -0.51 -5.34
CA LYS A 11 8.89 -1.19 -4.86
C LYS A 11 10.00 -0.20 -4.50
N ARG A 12 10.16 0.87 -5.28
CA ARG A 12 11.14 1.94 -5.01
C ARG A 12 10.80 2.71 -3.73
N GLU A 13 9.54 3.00 -3.49
CA GLU A 13 9.10 3.66 -2.25
C GLU A 13 9.30 2.76 -1.04
N LEU A 14 8.85 1.51 -1.11
CA LEU A 14 8.99 0.53 -0.04
C LEU A 14 10.46 0.32 0.38
N LYS A 15 11.39 0.32 -0.58
CA LYS A 15 12.84 0.21 -0.30
C LYS A 15 13.37 1.27 0.66
N ARG A 16 12.79 2.47 0.67
CA ARG A 16 13.20 3.56 1.59
C ARG A 16 12.90 3.20 3.04
N TYR A 17 11.80 2.48 3.27
CA TYR A 17 11.37 2.09 4.61
C TYR A 17 11.99 0.77 5.07
N ILE A 18 12.16 -0.23 4.20
CA ILE A 18 12.74 -1.54 4.59
C ILE A 18 14.12 -1.40 5.22
N LYS A 19 14.92 -0.38 4.83
CA LYS A 19 16.23 -0.11 5.44
C LYS A 19 16.13 0.17 6.95
N LYS A 20 15.08 0.85 7.38
CA LYS A 20 14.84 1.27 8.77
C LYS A 20 13.93 0.31 9.53
N TYR A 21 13.00 -0.34 8.82
CA TYR A 21 11.97 -1.21 9.38
C TYR A 21 12.11 -2.59 8.74
N ARG A 22 12.92 -3.45 9.34
CA ARG A 22 13.34 -4.74 8.75
C ARG A 22 12.18 -5.72 8.60
N ASN A 23 11.20 -5.67 9.50
CA ASN A 23 10.02 -6.53 9.50
C ASN A 23 8.86 -5.95 8.67
N LEU A 24 9.01 -4.76 8.09
CA LEU A 24 7.95 -4.13 7.30
C LEU A 24 7.57 -4.96 6.08
N LYS A 25 8.55 -5.59 5.43
CA LYS A 25 8.31 -6.41 4.24
C LYS A 25 7.40 -7.59 4.55
N ASP A 26 7.66 -8.30 5.65
CA ASP A 26 6.89 -9.49 6.02
C ASP A 26 5.47 -9.08 6.44
N SER A 27 5.34 -8.01 7.24
CA SER A 27 4.03 -7.46 7.58
C SER A 27 3.23 -7.03 6.35
N LEU A 28 3.89 -6.45 5.35
CA LEU A 28 3.24 -6.05 4.10
C LEU A 28 2.72 -7.27 3.33
N ILE A 29 3.54 -8.32 3.18
CA ILE A 29 3.16 -9.54 2.48
C ILE A 29 1.94 -10.17 3.16
N GLU A 30 2.03 -10.39 4.47
CA GLU A 30 0.93 -10.95 5.28
C GLU A 30 -0.35 -10.14 5.13
N THR A 31 -0.24 -8.80 5.12
CA THR A 31 -1.39 -7.90 4.98
C THR A 31 -2.04 -7.99 3.59
N LEU A 32 -1.23 -8.11 2.53
CA LEU A 32 -1.74 -8.19 1.16
C LEU A 32 -2.37 -9.57 0.87
N GLU A 33 -1.78 -10.64 1.39
CA GLU A 33 -2.29 -12.00 1.24
C GLU A 33 -3.62 -12.21 1.97
N ASN A 34 -3.78 -11.59 3.13
CA ASN A 34 -5.00 -11.64 3.94
C ASN A 34 -5.95 -10.46 3.70
N PHE A 35 -5.79 -9.74 2.58
CA PHE A 35 -6.62 -8.57 2.31
C PHE A 35 -8.07 -8.95 2.00
N HIS A 36 -9.00 -8.30 2.71
CA HIS A 36 -10.42 -8.31 2.39
C HIS A 36 -10.98 -6.88 2.42
N GLN A 37 -11.85 -6.56 1.45
CA GLN A 37 -12.38 -5.22 1.24
C GLN A 37 -13.20 -4.67 2.42
N ASP A 38 -13.90 -5.55 3.14
CA ASP A 38 -14.73 -5.23 4.31
C ASP A 38 -13.92 -4.85 5.55
N GLN A 39 -12.63 -5.19 5.58
CA GLN A 39 -11.74 -4.89 6.71
C GLN A 39 -11.18 -3.47 6.67
N TYR A 40 -11.25 -2.78 5.54
CA TYR A 40 -10.52 -1.54 5.32
C TYR A 40 -11.39 -0.42 4.76
N PRO A 41 -11.16 0.84 5.18
CA PRO A 41 -11.91 1.97 4.65
C PRO A 41 -11.62 2.17 3.15
N HIS A 42 -12.71 2.25 2.39
CA HIS A 42 -12.71 2.65 0.98
C HIS A 42 -12.47 4.15 0.84
N LEU A 43 -11.66 4.52 -0.15
CA LEU A 43 -11.34 5.90 -0.50
C LEU A 43 -12.01 6.35 -1.82
N GLY A 44 -12.91 5.54 -2.38
CA GLY A 44 -13.43 5.72 -3.73
C GLY A 44 -12.63 4.95 -4.79
N ASN A 45 -13.22 4.74 -5.97
CA ASN A 45 -12.55 4.15 -7.14
C ASN A 45 -11.80 2.83 -6.88
N ASN A 46 -12.38 1.96 -6.04
CA ASN A 46 -11.78 0.69 -5.61
C ASN A 46 -10.41 0.84 -4.93
N ILE A 47 -10.17 2.00 -4.31
CA ILE A 47 -8.97 2.27 -3.53
C ILE A 47 -9.29 2.03 -2.05
N TYR A 48 -8.39 1.33 -1.37
CA TYR A 48 -8.53 1.00 0.05
C TYR A 48 -7.31 1.49 0.82
N LYS A 49 -7.55 1.93 2.06
CA LYS A 49 -6.49 2.39 2.97
C LYS A 49 -6.30 1.40 4.11
N ILE A 50 -5.14 0.78 4.12
CA ILE A 50 -4.76 -0.23 5.10
C ILE A 50 -3.83 0.38 6.14
N ARG A 51 -4.13 0.14 7.42
CA ARG A 51 -3.24 0.50 8.53
C ARG A 51 -2.26 -0.63 8.78
N LEU A 52 -1.09 -0.54 8.14
CA LEU A 52 -0.05 -1.53 8.27
C LEU A 52 0.71 -1.37 9.61
N LYS A 53 0.58 -2.37 10.48
CA LYS A 53 1.36 -2.50 11.71
C LYS A 53 2.58 -3.36 11.41
N THR A 54 3.72 -3.03 12.01
CA THR A 54 4.94 -3.84 11.93
C THR A 54 5.55 -3.99 13.31
N LYS A 55 6.25 -5.11 13.54
CA LYS A 55 6.93 -5.42 14.81
C LYS A 55 8.03 -4.42 15.15
N ASP A 56 8.57 -3.72 14.15
CA ASP A 56 9.59 -2.67 14.34
C ASP A 56 9.06 -1.43 15.11
N ILE A 57 7.74 -1.29 15.26
CA ILE A 57 7.10 -0.19 15.99
C ILE A 57 6.57 -0.74 17.31
N PRO A 58 7.13 -0.31 18.47
CA PRO A 58 6.67 -0.75 19.78
C PRO A 58 5.17 -0.50 19.99
N LYS A 59 4.52 -1.45 20.66
CA LYS A 59 3.13 -1.32 21.12
C LYS A 59 2.98 -0.04 21.95
N GLY A 60 1.89 0.69 21.74
CA GLY A 60 1.61 1.97 22.41
C GLY A 60 2.05 3.22 21.62
N LYS A 61 2.87 3.09 20.57
CA LYS A 61 3.12 4.22 19.66
C LYS A 61 1.95 4.42 18.69
N SER A 62 1.49 5.67 18.57
CA SER A 62 0.32 6.04 17.75
C SER A 62 0.58 6.00 16.24
N LYS A 63 1.85 6.11 15.82
CA LYS A 63 2.28 6.23 14.43
C LYS A 63 2.55 4.85 13.82
N SER A 64 1.85 4.51 12.73
CA SER A 64 2.03 3.28 11.96
C SER A 64 2.10 3.59 10.46
N PHE A 65 2.40 2.58 9.65
CA PHE A 65 2.35 2.72 8.19
C PHE A 65 0.91 2.81 7.69
N ARG A 66 0.73 3.54 6.60
CA ARG A 66 -0.47 3.57 5.78
C ARG A 66 -0.08 3.03 4.43
N LEU A 67 -0.80 2.00 4.02
CA LEU A 67 -0.67 1.36 2.72
C LEU A 67 -1.95 1.68 1.95
N ILE A 68 -1.80 2.17 0.73
CA ILE A 68 -2.92 2.43 -0.18
C ILE A 68 -2.84 1.40 -1.30
N VAL A 69 -3.95 0.74 -1.57
CA VAL A 69 -4.06 -0.32 -2.59
C VAL A 69 -5.20 -0.04 -3.54
N LEU A 70 -5.03 -0.41 -4.80
CA LEU A 70 -6.07 -0.48 -5.81
C LEU A 70 -6.55 -1.93 -5.94
N LEU A 71 -7.86 -2.13 -5.89
CA LEU A 71 -8.50 -3.40 -6.21
C LEU A 71 -9.06 -3.36 -7.63
N ILE A 72 -8.64 -4.30 -8.47
CA ILE A 72 -9.18 -4.49 -9.82
C ILE A 72 -10.03 -5.76 -9.77
N GLU A 73 -11.33 -5.59 -9.59
CA GLU A 73 -12.25 -6.70 -9.30
C GLU A 73 -12.36 -7.70 -10.45
N VAL A 74 -12.42 -7.21 -11.70
CA VAL A 74 -12.58 -8.03 -12.91
C VAL A 74 -11.46 -9.07 -13.03
N ASP A 75 -10.22 -8.63 -12.83
CA ASP A 75 -9.02 -9.47 -12.93
C ASP A 75 -8.61 -10.06 -11.57
N GLN A 76 -9.35 -9.77 -10.49
CA GLN A 76 -9.01 -10.10 -9.11
C GLN A 76 -7.59 -9.66 -8.69
N PHE A 77 -7.13 -8.49 -9.14
CA PHE A 77 -5.81 -7.98 -8.79
C PHE A 77 -5.83 -7.03 -7.60
N LEU A 78 -4.85 -7.20 -6.71
CA LEU A 78 -4.55 -6.27 -5.64
C LEU A 78 -3.21 -5.58 -5.93
N VAL A 79 -3.26 -4.27 -6.15
CA VAL A 79 -2.10 -3.49 -6.61
C VAL A 79 -1.76 -2.42 -5.57
N PRO A 80 -0.65 -2.54 -4.83
CA PRO A 80 -0.21 -1.48 -3.94
C PRO A 80 0.17 -0.22 -4.71
N ILE A 81 -0.45 0.91 -4.35
CA ILE A 81 -0.19 2.20 -4.97
C ILE A 81 0.97 2.89 -4.27
N THR A 82 0.88 3.03 -2.95
CA THR A 82 1.85 3.79 -2.16
C THR A 82 1.84 3.35 -0.70
N ILE A 83 2.98 3.53 -0.03
CA ILE A 83 3.14 3.31 1.40
C ILE A 83 3.83 4.51 2.03
N TYR A 84 3.32 4.99 3.16
CA TYR A 84 3.97 6.06 3.92
C TYR A 84 3.86 5.84 5.42
N PHE A 85 4.83 6.36 6.17
CA PHE A 85 4.83 6.32 7.62
C PHE A 85 4.12 7.56 8.18
N LYS A 86 3.05 7.37 8.99
CA LYS A 86 2.34 8.52 9.60
C LYS A 86 3.22 9.37 10.50
N GLY A 87 4.34 8.81 10.95
CA GLY A 87 5.26 9.55 11.79
C GLY A 87 6.00 10.67 11.08
N ASP A 88 6.21 10.52 9.77
CA ASP A 88 6.95 11.44 8.92
C ASP A 88 6.00 12.24 8.02
N GLN A 89 4.87 11.64 7.62
CA GLN A 89 3.86 12.25 6.76
C GLN A 89 2.47 12.00 7.33
N GLU A 90 1.79 13.05 7.79
CA GLU A 90 0.52 12.89 8.49
C GLU A 90 -0.62 12.39 7.59
N ASN A 91 -0.67 12.92 6.37
CA ASN A 91 -1.64 12.62 5.32
C ASN A 91 -0.97 12.63 3.94
N ILE A 92 -1.59 11.93 3.00
CA ILE A 92 -1.33 12.05 1.56
C ILE A 92 -2.41 12.96 0.97
N SER A 93 -2.02 13.93 0.16
CA SER A 93 -3.00 14.80 -0.52
C SER A 93 -3.70 14.03 -1.64
N ASN A 94 -4.92 14.43 -2.00
CA ASN A 94 -5.64 13.81 -3.12
C ASN A 94 -4.87 13.95 -4.44
N LYS A 95 -4.22 15.10 -4.65
CA LYS A 95 -3.36 15.32 -5.81
C LYS A 95 -2.21 14.30 -5.86
N GLU A 96 -1.47 14.18 -4.76
CA GLU A 96 -0.34 13.25 -4.69
C GLU A 96 -0.79 11.79 -4.85
N LEU A 97 -1.94 11.42 -4.28
CA LEU A 97 -2.50 10.09 -4.46
C LEU A 97 -2.87 9.82 -5.93
N ASN A 98 -3.49 10.78 -6.60
CA ASN A 98 -3.84 10.68 -8.02
C ASN A 98 -2.58 10.56 -8.90
N ASP A 99 -1.55 11.38 -8.66
CA ASP A 99 -0.28 11.32 -9.39
C ASP A 99 0.36 9.93 -9.26
N ARG A 100 0.32 9.33 -8.06
CA ARG A 100 0.84 7.97 -7.81
C ARG A 100 -0.01 6.90 -8.48
N LEU A 101 -1.33 7.06 -8.45
CA LEU A 101 -2.28 6.17 -9.12
C LEU A 101 -2.06 6.16 -10.64
N GLU A 102 -1.92 7.33 -11.27
CA GLU A 102 -1.65 7.43 -12.71
C GLU A 102 -0.38 6.68 -13.12
N ASN A 103 0.69 6.85 -12.35
CA ASN A 103 1.94 6.12 -12.57
C ASN A 103 1.76 4.59 -12.45
N VAL A 104 1.01 4.15 -11.45
CA VAL A 104 0.67 2.73 -11.24
C VAL A 104 -0.16 2.17 -12.40
N LEU A 105 -1.17 2.91 -12.86
CA LEU A 105 -2.00 2.50 -13.99
C LEU A 105 -1.18 2.45 -15.29
N PHE A 106 -0.25 3.39 -15.48
CA PHE A 106 0.67 3.36 -16.61
C PHE A 106 1.59 2.14 -16.58
N GLU A 107 2.26 1.87 -15.45
CA GLU A 107 3.12 0.69 -15.28
C GLU A 107 2.34 -0.63 -15.44
N LEU A 108 1.07 -0.67 -15.02
CA LEU A 108 0.21 -1.83 -15.17
C LEU A 108 -0.15 -2.09 -16.64
N LYS A 109 -0.44 -1.04 -17.42
CA LYS A 109 -0.70 -1.14 -18.87
C LYS A 109 0.51 -1.66 -19.64
N LEU A 110 1.72 -1.29 -19.24
CA LEU A 110 2.96 -1.77 -19.88
C LEU A 110 3.30 -3.24 -19.58
N LYS A 111 2.63 -3.84 -18.58
CA LYS A 111 2.81 -5.25 -18.20
C LYS A 111 1.81 -6.21 -18.86
N LYS A 112 0.70 -5.69 -19.39
CA LYS A 112 -0.25 -6.45 -20.21
C LYS A 112 0.27 -6.53 -21.64
#